data_AF-A0A7M7GAJ5-F1
#
_entry.id   AF-A0A7M7GAJ5-F1
#
_cell.length_a   1.000
_cell.length_b   1.000
_cell.length_c   1.000
_cell.angle_alpha   90.00
_cell.angle_beta   90.00
_cell.angle_gamma   90.00
#
_symmetry.space_group_name_H-M   'P 1'
#
loop_
_entity.id
_entity.type
_entity.pdbx_description
1 polymer ?
#
loop_
_entity_poly.entity_id
_entity_poly.type
_entity_poly.pdbx_seq_one_letter_code
_entity_poly.pdbx_strand_id
1 'polypeptide(L)'
;MMTSIFEISFLLFVLAYPCHAQNDYIKCQTSSECQPNHCCTLGSVRYSIPQCKPMQGKGEVCRPTNSSTTFNVTLGYPDGSSLKIEDVYFIFCPCIDGLSCEKGICKEKN
;
A
#
# COMPACT_ATOMS: atom_id res chain seq x y z
N MET A 1 50.71 1.09 -12.60
CA MET A 1 49.87 -0.11 -12.74
C MET A 1 49.25 -0.41 -11.38
N MET A 2 48.00 0.05 -11.14
CA MET A 2 46.96 -0.51 -10.21
C MET A 2 45.86 0.54 -9.85
N THR A 3 45.96 1.80 -10.28
CA THR A 3 44.94 2.83 -9.93
C THR A 3 43.72 2.86 -10.86
N SER A 4 43.65 1.97 -11.86
CA SER A 4 42.64 2.04 -12.93
C SER A 4 41.40 1.16 -12.70
N ILE A 5 41.38 0.29 -11.69
CA ILE A 5 40.33 -0.73 -11.54
C ILE A 5 39.16 -0.23 -10.68
N PHE A 6 39.41 0.63 -9.70
CA PHE A 6 38.38 1.11 -8.76
C PHE A 6 37.37 2.07 -9.42
N GLU A 7 37.82 2.95 -10.31
CA GLU A 7 36.97 3.93 -11.01
C GLU A 7 35.98 3.26 -11.99
N ILE A 8 36.43 2.19 -12.67
CA ILE A 8 35.58 1.45 -13.64
C ILE A 8 34.47 0.69 -12.91
N SER A 9 34.72 0.24 -11.68
CA SER A 9 33.75 -0.49 -10.87
C SER A 9 32.61 0.40 -10.36
N PHE A 10 32.90 1.68 -10.07
CA PHE A 10 31.89 2.65 -9.64
C PHE A 10 30.95 3.06 -10.79
N LEU A 11 31.46 3.17 -12.01
CA LEU A 11 30.67 3.49 -13.21
C LEU A 11 29.68 2.37 -13.61
N LEU A 12 30.02 1.10 -13.33
CA LEU A 12 29.14 -0.03 -13.63
C LEU A 12 27.96 -0.17 -12.64
N PHE A 13 28.07 0.37 -11.42
CA PHE A 13 26.97 0.37 -10.45
C PHE A 13 25.88 1.41 -10.78
N VAL A 14 26.21 2.50 -11.48
CA VAL A 14 25.24 3.55 -11.84
C VAL A 14 24.36 3.14 -13.04
N LEU A 15 24.80 2.21 -13.88
CA LEU A 15 24.03 1.76 -15.06
C LEU A 15 23.10 0.57 -14.78
N ALA A 16 23.21 -0.04 -13.61
CA ALA A 16 22.39 -1.17 -13.19
C ALA A 16 21.25 -0.78 -12.25
N TYR A 17 20.82 0.50 -12.24
CA TYR A 17 19.49 0.80 -11.74
C TYR A 17 18.52 0.21 -12.76
N PRO A 18 17.83 -0.91 -12.46
CA PRO A 18 16.70 -1.28 -13.30
C PRO A 18 15.81 -0.04 -13.32
N CYS A 19 15.55 0.47 -14.53
CA CYS A 19 14.45 1.40 -14.73
C CYS A 19 13.19 0.60 -14.38
N HIS A 20 12.89 0.53 -13.09
CA HIS A 20 11.61 0.10 -12.62
C HIS A 20 10.71 1.23 -13.12
N ALA A 21 10.08 1.03 -14.28
CA ALA A 21 8.89 1.75 -14.65
C ALA A 21 7.85 1.39 -13.59
N GLN A 22 8.01 1.96 -12.39
CA GLN A 22 7.00 1.91 -11.36
C GLN A 22 5.90 2.74 -11.94
N ASN A 23 4.81 2.05 -12.23
CA ASN A 23 3.66 2.63 -12.84
C ASN A 23 3.18 3.79 -11.95
N ASP A 24 3.47 5.04 -12.34
CA ASP A 24 3.42 6.23 -11.47
C ASP A 24 2.05 6.44 -10.82
N TYR A 25 1.01 5.81 -11.35
CA TYR A 25 -0.33 5.87 -10.80
C TYR A 25 -0.57 4.91 -9.63
N ILE A 26 0.12 3.76 -9.57
CA ILE A 26 -0.07 2.74 -8.52
C ILE A 26 0.71 3.15 -7.28
N LYS A 27 -0.02 3.49 -6.21
CA LYS A 27 0.58 4.02 -4.98
C LYS A 27 0.96 2.95 -3.96
N CYS A 28 0.32 1.78 -4.00
CA CYS A 28 0.68 0.63 -3.17
C CYS A 28 0.13 -0.68 -3.76
N GLN A 29 0.79 -1.80 -3.48
CA GLN A 29 0.29 -3.17 -3.73
C GLN A 29 0.02 -3.93 -2.43
N THR A 30 0.68 -3.52 -1.34
CA THR A 30 0.50 -4.07 0.00
C THR A 30 0.64 -2.98 1.06
N SER A 31 0.07 -3.21 2.25
CA SER A 31 0.10 -2.22 3.34
C SER A 31 1.50 -1.97 3.89
N SER A 32 2.45 -2.91 3.74
CA SER A 32 3.84 -2.74 4.19
C SER A 32 4.64 -1.74 3.36
N GLU A 33 4.16 -1.34 2.17
CA GLU A 33 4.76 -0.29 1.34
C GLU A 33 4.42 1.12 1.84
N CYS A 34 3.39 1.24 2.69
CA CYS A 34 2.94 2.53 3.20
C CYS A 34 3.77 2.99 4.43
N GLN A 35 3.73 4.30 4.69
CA GLN A 35 4.33 4.88 5.90
C GLN A 35 3.69 4.30 7.18
N PRO A 36 4.36 4.39 8.35
CA PRO A 36 3.75 4.05 9.62
C PRO A 36 2.39 4.76 9.82
N ASN A 37 1.47 4.08 10.51
CA ASN A 37 0.08 4.51 10.70
C ASN A 37 -0.71 4.74 9.40
N HIS A 38 -0.30 4.12 8.30
CA HIS A 38 -1.05 4.07 7.05
C HIS A 38 -1.30 2.63 6.65
N CYS A 39 -2.31 2.43 5.80
CA CYS A 39 -2.59 1.15 5.18
C CYS A 39 -2.83 1.34 3.68
N CYS A 40 -2.69 0.26 2.90
CA CYS A 40 -3.08 0.27 1.51
C CYS A 40 -4.58 0.01 1.39
N THR A 41 -5.31 0.87 0.68
CA THR A 41 -6.76 0.76 0.49
C THR A 41 -7.14 0.67 -0.98
N LEU A 42 -8.20 -0.09 -1.29
CA LEU A 42 -8.87 -0.08 -2.58
C LEU A 42 -10.26 0.55 -2.46
N GLY A 43 -10.57 1.49 -3.34
CA GLY A 43 -11.89 2.13 -3.42
C GLY A 43 -12.98 1.19 -3.95
N SER A 44 -14.24 1.63 -3.85
CA SER A 44 -15.42 0.89 -4.32
C SER A 44 -15.76 1.10 -5.79
N VAL A 45 -15.10 2.05 -6.47
CA VAL A 45 -15.36 2.33 -7.87
C VAL A 45 -14.57 1.36 -8.76
N ARG A 46 -15.13 1.03 -9.92
CA ARG A 46 -14.48 0.15 -10.90
C ARG A 46 -13.15 0.76 -11.34
N TYR A 47 -12.11 -0.07 -11.46
CA TYR A 47 -10.76 0.35 -11.80
C TYR A 47 -10.15 1.32 -10.77
N SER A 48 -10.61 1.27 -9.52
CA SER A 48 -9.95 1.96 -8.41
C SER A 48 -8.47 1.58 -8.37
N ILE A 49 -7.62 2.59 -8.20
CA ILE A 49 -6.19 2.39 -8.00
C ILE A 49 -5.93 2.36 -6.49
N PRO A 50 -5.19 1.37 -5.95
CA PRO A 50 -4.90 1.33 -4.53
C PRO A 50 -4.11 2.55 -4.05
N GLN A 51 -4.40 3.02 -2.83
CA GLN A 51 -3.74 4.18 -2.24
C GLN A 51 -3.39 3.95 -0.77
N CYS A 52 -2.22 4.44 -0.36
CA CYS A 52 -1.91 4.60 1.05
C CYS A 52 -2.82 5.66 1.67
N LYS A 53 -3.50 5.30 2.74
CA LYS A 53 -4.37 6.19 3.53
C LYS A 53 -4.02 6.09 5.01
N PRO A 54 -4.22 7.15 5.80
CA PRO A 54 -4.01 7.08 7.24
C PRO A 54 -4.98 6.09 7.89
N MET A 55 -4.53 5.44 8.96
CA MET A 55 -5.40 4.67 9.85
C MET A 55 -6.50 5.55 10.44
N GLN A 56 -7.64 4.95 10.75
CA GLN A 56 -8.81 5.69 11.22
C GLN A 56 -8.63 6.14 12.68
N GLY A 57 -8.84 7.41 12.95
CA GLY A 57 -8.79 8.03 14.26
C GLY A 57 -10.09 7.88 15.06
N LYS A 58 -10.07 8.34 16.32
CA LYS A 58 -11.24 8.31 17.21
C LYS A 58 -12.42 9.08 16.60
N GLY A 59 -13.59 8.45 16.58
CA GLY A 59 -14.81 9.03 16.01
C GLY A 59 -14.93 8.89 14.49
N GLU A 60 -13.90 8.41 13.79
CA GLU A 60 -13.97 8.17 12.35
C GLU A 60 -14.71 6.87 12.02
N VAL A 61 -15.24 6.82 10.80
CA VAL A 61 -15.95 5.66 10.28
C VAL A 61 -14.98 4.53 10.01
N CYS A 62 -15.32 3.33 10.45
CA CYS A 62 -14.49 2.15 10.28
C CYS A 62 -15.33 0.93 9.89
N ARG A 63 -14.64 -0.10 9.40
CA ARG A 63 -15.25 -1.39 9.12
C ARG A 63 -15.13 -2.32 10.34
N PRO A 64 -16.24 -2.90 10.85
CA PRO A 64 -16.18 -3.82 11.99
C PRO A 64 -15.31 -5.06 11.70
N THR A 65 -14.52 -5.45 12.69
CA THR A 65 -13.47 -6.48 12.62
C THR A 65 -13.97 -7.88 12.25
N ASN A 66 -15.28 -8.14 12.35
CA ASN A 66 -15.89 -9.44 12.05
C ASN A 66 -15.91 -9.75 10.54
N SER A 67 -15.52 -8.79 9.70
CA SER A 67 -15.34 -8.97 8.26
C SER A 67 -13.86 -8.98 7.95
N SER A 68 -13.41 -9.96 7.15
CA SER A 68 -12.02 -10.10 6.67
C SER A 68 -11.46 -8.72 6.32
N THR A 69 -10.53 -8.22 7.15
CA THR A 69 -10.14 -6.81 7.16
C THR A 69 -9.30 -6.46 5.95
N THR A 70 -8.57 -7.44 5.41
CA THR A 70 -7.78 -7.33 4.20
C THR A 70 -8.12 -8.43 3.20
N PHE A 71 -7.81 -8.18 1.93
CA PHE A 71 -8.05 -9.12 0.85
C PHE A 71 -6.91 -9.10 -0.16
N ASN A 72 -6.79 -10.22 -0.90
CA ASN A 72 -5.79 -10.43 -1.93
C ASN A 72 -6.50 -10.69 -3.25
N VAL A 73 -6.14 -9.97 -4.31
CA VAL A 73 -6.78 -10.12 -5.62
C VAL A 73 -5.86 -9.62 -6.72
N THR A 74 -6.06 -10.10 -7.95
CA THR A 74 -5.47 -9.49 -9.14
C THR A 74 -6.50 -8.57 -9.80
N LEU A 75 -6.23 -7.26 -9.78
CA LEU A 75 -7.02 -6.24 -10.42
C LEU A 75 -6.69 -6.20 -11.91
N GLY A 76 -7.70 -6.19 -12.78
CA GLY A 76 -7.54 -5.94 -14.22
C GLY A 76 -7.99 -4.53 -14.58
N TYR A 77 -7.21 -3.82 -15.40
CA TYR A 77 -7.47 -2.46 -15.84
C TYR A 77 -7.85 -2.39 -17.33
N PRO A 78 -8.46 -1.29 -17.80
CA PRO A 78 -8.95 -1.17 -19.18
C PRO A 78 -7.86 -1.19 -20.26
N ASP A 79 -6.63 -0.84 -19.89
CA ASP A 79 -5.45 -0.88 -20.76
C ASP A 79 -4.89 -2.31 -20.94
N GLY A 80 -5.53 -3.32 -20.34
CA GLY A 80 -5.09 -4.71 -20.34
C GLY A 80 -4.02 -5.00 -19.29
N SER A 81 -3.58 -3.99 -18.51
CA SER A 81 -2.67 -4.22 -17.40
C SER A 81 -3.36 -4.93 -16.25
N SER A 82 -2.58 -5.65 -15.45
CA SER A 82 -3.05 -6.32 -14.25
C SER A 82 -2.16 -6.01 -13.06
N LEU A 83 -2.75 -5.88 -11.87
CA LEU A 83 -2.04 -5.61 -10.63
C LEU A 83 -2.44 -6.61 -9.57
N LYS A 84 -1.48 -7.39 -9.08
CA LYS A 84 -1.68 -8.24 -7.91
C LYS A 84 -1.57 -7.38 -6.66
N ILE A 85 -2.54 -7.49 -5.76
CA ILE A 85 -2.52 -6.82 -4.46
C ILE A 85 -2.69 -7.83 -3.33
N GLU A 86 -2.04 -7.55 -2.20
CA GLU A 86 -2.00 -8.41 -1.02
C GLU A 86 -2.07 -7.56 0.25
N ASP A 87 -2.81 -8.02 1.26
CA ASP A 87 -2.98 -7.29 2.53
C ASP A 87 -3.51 -5.85 2.33
N VAL A 88 -4.51 -5.70 1.46
CA VAL A 88 -5.16 -4.42 1.14
C VAL A 88 -6.53 -4.33 1.79
N TYR A 89 -6.86 -3.16 2.32
CA TYR A 89 -8.13 -2.88 2.98
C TYR A 89 -9.17 -2.33 2.00
N PHE A 90 -10.43 -2.68 2.21
CA PHE A 90 -11.51 -2.18 1.37
C PHE A 90 -12.06 -0.86 1.92
N ILE A 91 -11.92 0.23 1.16
CA ILE A 91 -12.37 1.60 1.43
C ILE A 91 -11.69 2.27 2.65
N PHE A 92 -11.73 1.64 3.81
CA PHE A 92 -11.25 2.22 5.07
C PHE A 92 -10.07 1.43 5.62
N CYS A 93 -9.06 2.17 6.12
CA CYS A 93 -8.03 1.58 6.97
C CYS A 93 -8.61 1.10 8.30
N PRO A 94 -7.88 0.25 9.04
CA PRO A 94 -8.25 -0.09 10.40
C PRO A 94 -8.12 1.14 11.31
N CYS A 95 -8.76 1.08 12.48
CA CYS A 95 -8.53 2.09 13.51
C CYS A 95 -7.07 2.07 13.97
N ILE A 96 -6.52 3.23 14.30
CA ILE A 96 -5.16 3.36 14.86
C ILE A 96 -5.03 2.53 16.15
N ASP A 97 -3.80 2.14 16.48
CA ASP A 97 -3.49 1.39 17.68
C ASP A 97 -4.09 2.02 18.95
N GLY A 98 -4.66 1.18 19.80
CA GLY A 98 -5.43 1.59 20.98
C GLY A 98 -6.92 1.79 20.74
N LEU A 99 -7.39 1.81 19.49
CA LEU A 99 -8.80 1.91 19.15
C LEU A 99 -9.38 0.59 18.61
N SER A 100 -10.68 0.39 18.79
CA SER A 100 -11.50 -0.69 18.24
C SER A 100 -12.62 -0.12 17.38
N CYS A 101 -13.00 -0.83 16.33
CA CYS A 101 -14.15 -0.45 15.52
C CYS A 101 -15.45 -0.96 16.15
N GLU A 102 -16.20 -0.06 16.79
CA GLU A 102 -17.46 -0.37 17.47
C GLU A 102 -18.64 0.27 16.76
N LYS A 103 -19.58 -0.56 16.27
CA LYS A 103 -20.77 -0.10 15.52
C LYS A 103 -20.40 0.83 14.35
N GLY A 104 -19.27 0.55 13.70
CA GLY A 104 -18.78 1.31 12.55
C GLY A 104 -18.03 2.60 12.89
N ILE A 105 -17.68 2.83 14.15
CA ILE A 105 -16.94 4.02 14.60
C ILE A 105 -15.75 3.60 15.46
N CYS A 106 -14.59 4.22 15.24
CA CYS A 106 -13.40 3.96 16.06
C CYS A 106 -13.55 4.56 17.46
N LYS A 107 -13.41 3.70 18.48
CA LYS A 107 -13.50 4.06 19.90
C LYS A 107 -12.34 3.45 20.68
N GLU A 108 -12.11 3.93 21.90
CA GLU A 108 -11.11 3.34 22.78
C GLU A 108 -11.49 1.89 23.11
N LYS A 109 -10.49 1.00 23.09
CA LYS A 109 -10.67 -0.37 23.55
C LYS A 109 -11.01 -0.32 25.04
N ASN A 110 -12.21 -0.78 25.40
CA ASN A 110 -12.64 -0.94 26.78
C ASN A 110 -12.10 -2.25 27.37
#